data_AF-A0A8T2U8P3-F1
#
_entry.id   AF-A0A8T2U8P3-F1
#
_cell.length_a   1.000
_cell.length_b   1.000
_cell.length_c   1.000
_cell.angle_alpha   90.00
_cell.angle_beta   90.00
_cell.angle_gamma   90.00
#
_symmetry.space_group_name_H-M   'P 1'
#
loop_
_entity.id
_entity.type
_entity.pdbx_description
1 polymer ?
#
loop_
_entity_poly.entity_id
_entity_poly.type
_entity_poly.pdbx_seq_one_letter_code
_entity_poly.pdbx_strand_id
1 'polypeptide(L)'
;MPPRIFRAGTRLGGIRFFTTRDRIFFHHMTSWPLKQEYAIEVASGLCVGLRGRAGADIDALGLTFLLPISHARLTNVRYPTLQLEAASIHPVNIHEFYDENLSYSLPKEWTNTGSYTKTESASWSLTTGIEYHATVGVSAGIPKIAEVSGEFGWQVGVSGTYETTWEESETYGWSRGGVIPPRTWLSFIVTTRRGNLSVPYEGTMEIVLSTGTRFSYALKGQYAGVAYTRVETRTEEGSEI
;
A
#
# COMPACT_ATOMS: atom_id res chain seq x y z
N MET A 1 -13.78 -25.51 14.07
CA MET A 1 -13.85 -27.00 14.00
C MET A 1 -13.35 -27.46 12.64
N PRO A 2 -12.64 -28.61 12.57
CA PRO A 2 -12.12 -29.14 11.30
C PRO A 2 -13.25 -29.53 10.32
N PRO A 3 -13.01 -29.47 9.00
CA PRO A 3 -13.83 -30.10 7.98
C PRO A 3 -13.94 -31.60 8.23
N ARG A 4 -15.07 -32.15 7.84
CA ARG A 4 -15.46 -33.53 8.05
C ARG A 4 -15.90 -34.11 6.71
N ILE A 5 -15.28 -35.22 6.31
CA ILE A 5 -15.60 -35.95 5.09
C ILE A 5 -16.29 -37.27 5.48
N PHE A 6 -17.33 -37.67 4.76
CA PHE A 6 -18.02 -38.93 4.97
C PHE A 6 -17.79 -39.87 3.78
N ARG A 7 -17.57 -41.16 4.05
CA ARG A 7 -17.39 -42.17 3.00
C ARG A 7 -18.65 -43.02 2.84
N ALA A 8 -19.09 -43.22 1.60
CA ALA A 8 -20.18 -44.13 1.24
C ALA A 8 -19.64 -45.31 0.42
N GLY A 9 -18.81 -46.15 1.02
CA GLY A 9 -18.21 -47.33 0.35
C GLY A 9 -17.29 -46.96 -0.82
N THR A 10 -17.85 -46.81 -2.02
CA THR A 10 -17.16 -46.53 -3.30
C THR A 10 -17.18 -45.06 -3.73
N ARG A 11 -17.94 -44.19 -3.02
CA ARG A 11 -18.09 -42.74 -3.32
C ARG A 11 -17.88 -41.84 -2.12
N LEU A 12 -17.73 -40.54 -2.36
CA LEU A 12 -17.84 -39.49 -1.36
C LEU A 12 -19.31 -39.36 -0.89
N GLY A 13 -19.55 -39.49 0.41
CA GLY A 13 -20.92 -39.50 0.98
C GLY A 13 -21.39 -38.15 1.52
N GLY A 14 -20.47 -37.22 1.82
CA GLY A 14 -20.81 -35.87 2.28
C GLY A 14 -19.59 -35.06 2.68
N ILE A 15 -19.76 -33.74 2.71
CA ILE A 15 -18.77 -32.74 3.09
C ILE A 15 -19.40 -31.78 4.09
N ARG A 16 -18.73 -31.57 5.22
CA ARG A 16 -19.10 -30.57 6.20
C ARG A 16 -17.89 -29.71 6.56
N PHE A 17 -18.04 -28.39 6.62
CA PHE A 17 -16.99 -27.52 7.15
C PHE A 17 -17.55 -26.28 7.81
N PHE A 18 -16.72 -25.68 8.65
CA PHE A 18 -17.00 -24.45 9.37
C PHE A 18 -15.98 -23.39 8.93
N THR A 19 -16.43 -22.16 8.80
CA THR A 19 -15.54 -21.03 8.50
C THR A 19 -15.13 -20.31 9.79
N THR A 20 -14.12 -19.45 9.70
CA THR A 20 -13.70 -18.54 10.80
C THR A 20 -14.76 -17.51 11.18
N ARG A 21 -15.88 -17.43 10.45
CA ARG A 21 -17.03 -16.58 10.73
C ARG A 21 -18.26 -17.40 11.15
N ASP A 22 -18.03 -18.57 11.74
CA ASP A 22 -19.06 -19.48 12.28
C ASP A 22 -20.15 -19.95 11.30
N ARG A 23 -19.95 -19.72 9.99
CA ARG A 23 -20.83 -20.27 8.94
C ARG A 23 -20.57 -21.74 8.73
N ILE A 24 -21.63 -22.49 8.48
CA ILE A 24 -21.62 -23.94 8.25
C ILE A 24 -21.98 -24.23 6.80
N PHE A 25 -21.18 -25.06 6.15
CA PHE A 25 -21.54 -25.73 4.91
C PHE A 25 -21.67 -27.22 5.19
N PHE A 26 -22.81 -27.82 4.87
CA PHE A 26 -23.01 -29.26 5.03
C PHE A 26 -23.89 -29.82 3.92
N HIS A 27 -23.29 -30.64 3.07
CA HIS A 27 -23.99 -31.36 2.01
C HIS A 27 -23.63 -32.84 2.05
N HIS A 28 -24.63 -33.69 1.83
CA HIS A 28 -24.47 -35.13 1.89
C HIS A 28 -25.48 -35.85 1.00
N MET A 29 -25.24 -37.14 0.76
CA MET A 29 -26.19 -38.02 0.06
C MET A 29 -27.56 -38.04 0.75
N THR A 30 -28.63 -38.10 -0.04
CA THR A 30 -30.01 -37.93 0.47
C THR A 30 -30.68 -39.23 0.89
N SER A 31 -30.30 -40.37 0.31
CA SER A 31 -30.98 -41.64 0.53
C SER A 31 -30.32 -42.54 1.57
N TRP A 32 -29.00 -42.55 1.67
CA TRP A 32 -28.26 -43.45 2.55
C TRP A 32 -27.77 -42.69 3.80
N PRO A 33 -27.81 -43.30 4.99
CA PRO A 33 -27.31 -42.65 6.19
C PRO A 33 -25.79 -42.51 6.17
N LEU A 34 -25.28 -41.39 6.71
CA LEU A 34 -23.85 -41.20 6.90
C LEU A 34 -23.31 -42.19 7.94
N LYS A 35 -22.12 -42.73 7.67
CA LYS A 35 -21.44 -43.69 8.55
C LYS A 35 -20.24 -43.03 9.23
N GLN A 36 -19.03 -43.50 8.94
CA GLN A 36 -17.80 -42.96 9.50
C GLN A 36 -17.57 -41.53 9.01
N GLU A 37 -17.33 -40.66 9.98
CA GLU A 37 -16.83 -39.32 9.76
C GLU A 37 -15.31 -39.28 9.83
N TYR A 38 -14.68 -38.59 8.89
CA TYR A 38 -13.24 -38.34 8.87
C TYR A 38 -13.00 -36.85 9.10
N ALA A 39 -12.56 -36.50 10.31
CA ALA A 39 -12.11 -35.15 10.63
C ALA A 39 -10.76 -34.87 9.96
N ILE A 40 -10.65 -33.71 9.30
CA ILE A 40 -9.49 -33.33 8.50
C ILE A 40 -8.75 -32.17 9.18
N GLU A 41 -7.44 -32.31 9.38
CA GLU A 41 -6.60 -31.19 9.80
C GLU A 41 -6.43 -30.20 8.63
N VAL A 42 -6.84 -28.94 8.84
CA VAL A 42 -6.79 -27.90 7.79
C VAL A 42 -5.53 -27.06 7.83
N ALA A 43 -4.63 -27.33 8.76
CA ALA A 43 -3.40 -26.59 8.94
C ALA A 43 -3.68 -25.06 9.03
N SER A 44 -3.35 -24.25 8.02
CA SER A 44 -3.67 -22.80 8.02
C SER A 44 -5.16 -22.46 7.86
N GLY A 45 -5.98 -23.39 7.37
CA GLY A 45 -7.35 -23.13 6.95
C GLY A 45 -7.50 -22.56 5.53
N LEU A 46 -6.40 -22.20 4.86
CA LEU A 46 -6.41 -21.69 3.48
C LEU A 46 -6.51 -22.86 2.49
N CYS A 47 -7.69 -23.07 1.91
CA CYS A 47 -7.92 -24.08 0.88
C CYS A 47 -7.37 -23.58 -0.46
N VAL A 48 -6.37 -24.28 -1.02
CA VAL A 48 -5.74 -23.95 -2.31
C VAL A 48 -6.27 -24.80 -3.45
N GLY A 49 -7.16 -25.75 -3.17
CA GLY A 49 -7.81 -26.52 -4.21
C GLY A 49 -8.40 -27.84 -3.74
N LEU A 50 -8.80 -28.64 -4.71
CA LEU A 50 -9.40 -29.96 -4.53
C LEU A 50 -8.53 -30.99 -5.26
N ARG A 51 -8.43 -32.19 -4.69
CA ARG A 51 -7.80 -33.34 -5.33
C ARG A 51 -8.67 -34.56 -5.17
N GLY A 52 -8.91 -35.30 -6.24
CA GLY A 52 -9.87 -36.39 -6.19
C GLY A 52 -9.88 -37.27 -7.43
N ARG A 53 -10.89 -38.13 -7.48
CA ARG A 53 -11.25 -38.97 -8.62
C ARG A 53 -12.75 -38.85 -8.83
N ALA A 54 -13.16 -38.83 -10.09
CA ALA A 54 -14.56 -38.78 -10.46
C ALA A 54 -14.80 -39.60 -11.74
N GLY A 55 -16.05 -40.04 -11.88
CA GLY A 55 -16.62 -40.62 -13.09
C GLY A 55 -18.01 -40.02 -13.31
N ALA A 56 -19.05 -40.85 -13.24
CA ALA A 56 -20.43 -40.34 -13.18
C ALA A 56 -20.70 -39.57 -11.86
N ASP A 57 -20.01 -39.93 -10.77
CA ASP A 57 -20.09 -39.28 -9.47
C ASP A 57 -18.69 -38.88 -8.98
N ILE A 58 -18.63 -38.23 -7.81
CA ILE A 58 -17.38 -38.00 -7.08
C ILE A 58 -16.98 -39.28 -6.31
N ASP A 59 -16.04 -40.04 -6.87
CA ASP A 59 -15.52 -41.26 -6.25
C ASP A 59 -14.74 -40.97 -4.98
N ALA A 60 -13.88 -39.95 -5.02
CA ALA A 60 -13.08 -39.50 -3.89
C ALA A 60 -12.74 -38.02 -4.04
N LEU A 61 -12.73 -37.28 -2.92
CA LEU A 61 -12.34 -35.87 -2.89
C LEU A 61 -11.60 -35.57 -1.59
N GLY A 62 -10.52 -34.82 -1.70
CA GLY A 62 -9.81 -34.18 -0.61
C GLY A 62 -9.66 -32.69 -0.89
N LEU A 63 -9.74 -31.89 0.16
CA LEU A 63 -9.41 -30.47 0.11
C LEU A 63 -7.92 -30.32 0.40
N THR A 64 -7.22 -29.54 -0.42
CA THR A 64 -5.80 -29.25 -0.24
C THR A 64 -5.69 -27.94 0.51
N PHE A 65 -5.09 -27.98 1.71
CA PHE A 65 -4.87 -26.79 2.52
C PHE A 65 -3.40 -26.44 2.57
N LEU A 66 -3.11 -25.14 2.59
CA LEU A 66 -1.77 -24.65 2.84
C LEU A 66 -1.40 -24.94 4.31
N LEU A 67 -0.13 -25.28 4.56
CA LEU A 67 0.39 -25.28 5.93
C LEU A 67 0.44 -23.85 6.48
N PRO A 68 0.54 -23.65 7.81
CA PRO A 68 0.64 -22.31 8.39
C PRO A 68 1.76 -21.52 7.73
N ILE A 69 1.47 -20.28 7.39
CA ILE A 69 2.44 -19.36 6.80
C ILE A 69 3.31 -18.84 7.94
N SER A 70 4.62 -18.99 7.80
CA SER A 70 5.59 -18.41 8.73
C SER A 70 5.92 -16.98 8.34
N HIS A 71 6.19 -16.75 7.05
CA HIS A 71 6.51 -15.42 6.51
C HIS A 71 5.94 -15.28 5.10
N ALA A 72 5.43 -14.09 4.79
CA ALA A 72 5.02 -13.69 3.44
C ALA A 72 5.64 -12.33 3.12
N ARG A 73 6.25 -12.21 1.94
CA ARG A 73 6.89 -10.96 1.52
C ARG A 73 6.68 -10.69 0.04
N LEU A 74 6.20 -9.49 -0.27
CA LEU A 74 6.16 -8.96 -1.63
C LEU A 74 7.55 -8.40 -1.98
N THR A 75 8.19 -8.96 -3.00
CA THR A 75 9.52 -8.54 -3.48
C THR A 75 9.46 -8.21 -4.98
N ASN A 76 10.59 -7.73 -5.53
CA ASN A 76 10.75 -7.46 -6.95
C ASN A 76 9.66 -6.54 -7.54
N VAL A 77 9.20 -5.57 -6.75
CA VAL A 77 8.11 -4.67 -7.13
C VAL A 77 8.55 -3.71 -8.23
N ARG A 78 7.70 -3.52 -9.22
CA ARG A 78 7.88 -2.61 -10.35
C ARG A 78 6.60 -1.83 -10.62
N TYR A 79 6.74 -0.62 -11.15
CA TYR A 79 5.64 0.29 -11.47
C TYR A 79 5.67 0.63 -12.97
N PRO A 80 5.04 -0.18 -13.84
CA PRO A 80 5.27 -0.09 -15.28
C PRO A 80 4.86 1.25 -15.92
N THR A 81 3.86 1.93 -15.36
CA THR A 81 3.31 3.18 -15.90
C THR A 81 3.74 4.43 -15.13
N LEU A 82 4.64 4.30 -14.15
CA LEU A 82 4.97 5.38 -13.21
C LEU A 82 5.41 6.69 -13.91
N GLN A 83 6.17 6.57 -15.00
CA GLN A 83 6.70 7.72 -15.73
C GLN A 83 5.62 8.50 -16.50
N LEU A 84 4.43 7.92 -16.69
CA LEU A 84 3.31 8.57 -17.36
C LEU A 84 2.50 9.49 -16.42
N GLU A 85 2.77 9.43 -15.12
CA GLU A 85 1.97 10.08 -14.08
C GLU A 85 2.49 11.47 -13.66
N ALA A 86 3.35 12.11 -14.46
CA ALA A 86 3.85 13.45 -14.14
C ALA A 86 2.71 14.47 -13.94
N ALA A 87 1.60 14.29 -14.65
CA ALA A 87 0.42 15.14 -14.56
C ALA A 87 -0.31 15.07 -13.20
N SER A 88 -0.03 14.07 -12.35
CA SER A 88 -0.62 13.98 -11.00
C SER A 88 0.10 14.82 -9.95
N ILE A 89 1.20 15.48 -10.35
CA ILE A 89 2.02 16.32 -9.49
C ILE A 89 1.55 17.77 -9.64
N HIS A 90 1.16 18.40 -8.53
CA HIS A 90 0.68 19.77 -8.54
C HIS A 90 1.36 20.62 -7.48
N PRO A 91 1.62 21.91 -7.75
CA PRO A 91 2.10 22.83 -6.74
C PRO A 91 1.02 23.05 -5.68
N VAL A 92 1.47 23.22 -4.44
CA VAL A 92 0.66 23.56 -3.27
C VAL A 92 1.27 24.82 -2.67
N ASN A 93 0.49 25.90 -2.64
CA ASN A 93 0.82 27.07 -1.84
C ASN A 93 0.52 26.74 -0.37
N ILE A 94 1.55 26.74 0.46
CA ILE A 94 1.47 26.43 1.89
C ILE A 94 1.18 27.71 2.68
N HIS A 95 1.88 28.79 2.35
CA HIS A 95 1.81 30.05 3.07
C HIS A 95 2.23 31.21 2.17
N GLU A 96 1.56 32.34 2.31
CA GLU A 96 1.90 33.58 1.63
C GLU A 96 1.89 34.74 2.64
N PHE A 97 2.91 35.59 2.55
CA PHE A 97 3.06 36.78 3.36
C PHE A 97 3.47 37.93 2.46
N TYR A 98 2.65 38.97 2.42
CA TYR A 98 2.97 40.21 1.73
C TYR A 98 3.12 41.32 2.76
N ASP A 99 4.14 42.15 2.57
CA ASP A 99 4.29 43.36 3.36
C ASP A 99 4.98 44.47 2.55
N GLU A 100 4.70 45.71 2.91
CA GLU A 100 5.23 46.89 2.25
C GLU A 100 5.74 47.93 3.25
N ASN A 101 6.68 48.74 2.77
CA ASN A 101 7.22 49.87 3.51
C ASN A 101 6.99 51.18 2.75
N LEU A 102 5.94 51.89 3.17
CA LEU A 102 5.56 53.18 2.59
C LEU A 102 6.40 54.36 3.08
N SER A 103 7.29 54.13 4.05
CA SER A 103 8.21 55.16 4.55
C SER A 103 9.12 55.66 3.44
N TYR A 104 9.47 56.96 3.48
CA TYR A 104 10.41 57.57 2.55
C TYR A 104 11.87 57.40 2.96
N SER A 105 12.14 57.12 4.24
CA SER A 105 13.51 57.15 4.77
C SER A 105 13.81 56.12 5.84
N LEU A 106 12.80 55.45 6.39
CA LEU A 106 12.98 54.47 7.47
C LEU A 106 12.76 53.05 6.98
N PRO A 107 13.72 52.13 7.19
CA PRO A 107 13.51 50.71 6.93
C PRO A 107 12.45 50.10 7.87
N LYS A 108 11.84 49.00 7.45
CA LYS A 108 10.87 48.23 8.23
C LYS A 108 11.37 46.80 8.43
N GLU A 109 11.52 46.36 9.66
CA GLU A 109 11.86 44.96 9.96
C GLU A 109 10.66 44.04 9.74
N TRP A 110 10.92 42.83 9.27
CA TRP A 110 9.92 41.78 9.13
C TRP A 110 10.44 40.44 9.64
N THR A 111 9.53 39.60 10.11
CA THR A 111 9.81 38.20 10.44
C THR A 111 8.57 37.37 10.14
N ASN A 112 8.76 36.24 9.48
CA ASN A 112 7.75 35.24 9.22
C ASN A 112 8.24 33.88 9.68
N THR A 113 7.50 33.28 10.61
CA THR A 113 7.74 31.93 11.12
C THR A 113 6.49 31.08 10.95
N GLY A 114 6.67 29.79 10.71
CA GLY A 114 5.56 28.86 10.54
C GLY A 114 6.04 27.42 10.38
N SER A 115 5.08 26.52 10.22
CA SER A 115 5.37 25.11 9.96
C SER A 115 4.27 24.46 9.12
N TYR A 116 4.63 23.36 8.48
CA TYR A 116 3.75 22.55 7.66
C TYR A 116 4.11 21.07 7.80
N THR A 117 3.11 20.23 8.05
CA THR A 117 3.29 18.77 8.16
C THR A 117 2.94 18.12 6.83
N LYS A 118 3.91 17.41 6.24
CA LYS A 118 3.70 16.52 5.09
C LYS A 118 3.38 15.13 5.61
N THR A 119 2.39 14.46 5.01
CA THR A 119 2.05 13.07 5.33
C THR A 119 2.18 12.23 4.05
N GLU A 120 3.29 11.52 3.92
CA GLU A 120 3.55 10.59 2.82
C GLU A 120 2.86 9.26 3.10
N SER A 121 2.39 8.59 2.06
CA SER A 121 1.76 7.28 2.18
C SER A 121 2.06 6.37 1.01
N ALA A 122 1.99 5.07 1.27
CA ALA A 122 2.20 4.01 0.30
C ALA A 122 1.29 2.83 0.63
N SER A 123 0.63 2.27 -0.39
CA SER A 123 -0.22 1.09 -0.24
C SER A 123 -0.08 0.19 -1.45
N TRP A 124 0.12 -1.11 -1.21
CA TRP A 124 0.13 -2.15 -2.25
C TRP A 124 -1.05 -3.08 -2.04
N SER A 125 -2.02 -3.04 -2.96
CA SER A 125 -3.17 -3.93 -2.89
C SER A 125 -2.75 -5.39 -3.07
N LEU A 126 -3.32 -6.31 -2.30
CA LEU A 126 -3.17 -7.75 -2.48
C LEU A 126 -4.50 -8.36 -2.92
N THR A 127 -4.45 -9.38 -3.78
CA THR A 127 -5.65 -10.05 -4.32
C THR A 127 -5.61 -11.56 -4.14
N THR A 128 -4.69 -12.06 -3.31
CA THR A 128 -4.38 -13.49 -3.23
C THR A 128 -5.07 -14.18 -2.05
N GLY A 129 -5.72 -13.42 -1.16
CA GLY A 129 -6.37 -13.92 0.05
C GLY A 129 -5.39 -14.33 1.15
N ILE A 130 -4.09 -14.18 0.93
CA ILE A 130 -3.03 -14.56 1.88
C ILE A 130 -2.96 -13.55 3.01
N GLU A 131 -3.27 -12.30 2.72
CA GLU A 131 -3.44 -11.20 3.67
C GLU A 131 -4.48 -11.48 4.77
N TYR A 132 -5.42 -12.42 4.55
CA TYR A 132 -6.35 -12.86 5.60
C TYR A 132 -5.77 -13.89 6.56
N HIS A 133 -4.63 -14.48 6.23
CA HIS A 133 -4.02 -15.60 6.97
C HIS A 133 -2.58 -15.32 7.42
N ALA A 134 -1.96 -14.25 6.93
CA ALA A 134 -0.63 -13.82 7.34
C ALA A 134 -0.44 -12.31 7.14
N THR A 135 0.37 -11.70 8.00
CA THR A 135 0.91 -10.37 7.75
C THR A 135 1.91 -10.43 6.60
N VAL A 136 1.73 -9.56 5.61
CA VAL A 136 2.61 -9.47 4.44
C VAL A 136 3.53 -8.27 4.60
N GLY A 137 4.84 -8.51 4.55
CA GLY A 137 5.84 -7.45 4.41
C GLY A 137 6.05 -7.09 2.94
N VAL A 138 6.49 -5.88 2.67
CA VAL A 138 6.82 -5.39 1.33
C VAL A 138 8.28 -4.97 1.30
N SER A 139 9.05 -5.51 0.36
CA SER A 139 10.41 -5.07 0.04
C SER A 139 10.43 -4.44 -1.34
N ALA A 140 10.31 -3.11 -1.36
CA ALA A 140 10.17 -2.30 -2.57
C ALA A 140 10.71 -0.89 -2.34
N GLY A 141 10.98 -0.15 -3.41
CA GLY A 141 11.16 1.30 -3.34
C GLY A 141 9.80 1.99 -3.39
N ILE A 142 9.58 3.00 -2.56
CA ILE A 142 8.38 3.85 -2.63
C ILE A 142 8.59 4.93 -3.71
N PRO A 143 7.66 5.11 -4.67
CA PRO A 143 7.69 6.24 -5.59
C PRO A 143 7.74 7.59 -4.87
N LYS A 144 8.67 8.45 -5.29
CA LYS A 144 8.87 9.81 -4.79
C LYS A 144 8.87 10.79 -5.95
N ILE A 145 8.63 12.06 -5.64
CA ILE A 145 8.71 13.15 -6.62
C ILE A 145 10.16 13.64 -6.65
N ALA A 146 10.74 13.72 -7.85
CA ALA A 146 12.07 14.26 -8.09
C ALA A 146 12.02 15.29 -9.21
N GLU A 147 12.93 16.26 -9.16
CA GLU A 147 13.13 17.24 -10.22
C GLU A 147 14.34 16.85 -11.08
N VAL A 148 14.17 16.81 -12.39
CA VAL A 148 15.24 16.59 -13.36
C VAL A 148 15.15 17.68 -14.41
N SER A 149 16.19 18.51 -14.49
CA SER A 149 16.30 19.58 -15.50
C SER A 149 15.12 20.58 -15.51
N GLY A 150 14.52 20.85 -14.35
CA GLY A 150 13.39 21.79 -14.21
C GLY A 150 12.01 21.14 -14.34
N GLU A 151 11.94 19.84 -14.67
CA GLU A 151 10.69 19.10 -14.76
C GLU A 151 10.54 18.14 -13.56
N PHE A 152 9.32 18.10 -13.01
CA PHE A 152 8.99 17.20 -11.91
C PHE A 152 8.44 15.89 -12.44
N GLY A 153 8.96 14.78 -11.93
CA GLY A 153 8.53 13.44 -12.30
C GLY A 153 8.62 12.47 -11.14
N TRP A 154 8.08 11.28 -11.37
CA TRP A 154 8.10 10.22 -10.39
C TRP A 154 9.34 9.34 -10.54
N GLN A 155 9.99 9.04 -9.42
CA GLN A 155 11.13 8.12 -9.37
C GLN A 155 10.92 7.10 -8.26
N VAL A 156 11.36 5.87 -8.49
CA VAL A 156 11.32 4.83 -7.46
C VAL A 156 12.45 5.10 -6.46
N GLY A 157 12.10 5.26 -5.19
CA GLY A 157 13.07 5.44 -4.12
C GLY A 157 13.91 4.19 -3.85
N VAL A 158 14.87 4.31 -2.93
CA VAL A 158 15.68 3.17 -2.46
C VAL A 158 14.77 2.11 -1.86
N SER A 159 15.04 0.84 -2.15
CA SER A 159 14.26 -0.26 -1.61
C SER A 159 14.38 -0.32 -0.09
N GLY A 160 13.23 -0.33 0.59
CA GLY A 160 13.11 -0.52 2.03
C GLY A 160 12.30 -1.76 2.38
N THR A 161 11.95 -1.92 3.65
CA THR A 161 10.97 -2.92 4.11
C THR A 161 9.81 -2.20 4.80
N TYR A 162 8.59 -2.51 4.38
CA TYR A 162 7.37 -1.83 4.78
C TYR A 162 6.27 -2.84 5.07
N GLU A 163 5.19 -2.38 5.69
CA GLU A 163 3.91 -3.07 5.65
C GLU A 163 3.21 -2.82 4.30
N THR A 164 2.11 -3.53 4.05
CA THR A 164 1.30 -3.34 2.82
C THR A 164 0.63 -1.97 2.76
N THR A 165 0.47 -1.32 3.91
CA THR A 165 0.08 0.08 4.07
C THR A 165 1.11 0.77 4.95
N TRP A 166 1.62 1.89 4.49
CA TRP A 166 2.63 2.67 5.18
C TRP A 166 2.27 4.15 5.12
N GLU A 167 2.53 4.86 6.21
CA GLU A 167 2.33 6.29 6.33
C GLU A 167 3.44 6.86 7.21
N GLU A 168 3.99 8.00 6.81
CA GLU A 168 4.97 8.75 7.59
C GLU A 168 4.67 10.24 7.49
N SER A 169 4.75 10.93 8.63
CA SER A 169 4.55 12.37 8.69
C SER A 169 5.82 13.08 9.11
N GLU A 170 6.18 14.13 8.39
CA GLU A 170 7.33 14.98 8.66
C GLU A 170 6.89 16.45 8.72
N THR A 171 7.23 17.13 9.82
CA THR A 171 6.94 18.56 9.99
C THR A 171 8.12 19.41 9.57
N TYR A 172 7.89 20.29 8.60
CA TYR A 172 8.85 21.28 8.13
C TYR A 172 8.54 22.64 8.77
N GLY A 173 9.51 23.23 9.46
CA GLY A 173 9.43 24.59 9.99
C GLY A 173 10.20 25.59 9.12
N TRP A 174 9.73 26.83 9.05
CA TRP A 174 10.48 27.94 8.49
C TRP A 174 10.53 29.12 9.47
N SER A 175 11.62 29.87 9.36
CA SER A 175 11.79 31.16 10.02
C SER A 175 12.66 32.02 9.11
N ARG A 176 12.07 33.11 8.61
CA ARG A 176 12.78 34.12 7.83
C ARG A 176 12.48 35.49 8.39
N GLY A 177 13.44 36.38 8.31
CA GLY A 177 13.25 37.79 8.61
C GLY A 177 14.29 38.61 7.87
N GLY A 178 14.12 39.92 7.94
CA GLY A 178 14.99 40.89 7.29
C GLY A 178 14.37 42.27 7.29
N VAL A 179 14.81 43.09 6.35
CA VAL A 179 14.45 44.49 6.26
C VAL A 179 13.75 44.76 4.94
N ILE A 180 12.63 45.47 4.98
CA ILE A 180 11.96 46.04 3.80
C ILE A 180 12.46 47.49 3.66
N PRO A 181 13.24 47.82 2.63
CA PRO A 181 13.70 49.19 2.37
C PRO A 181 12.54 50.20 2.23
N PRO A 182 12.81 51.51 2.39
CA PRO A 182 11.83 52.55 2.09
C PRO A 182 11.29 52.43 0.65
N ARG A 183 9.99 52.61 0.47
CA ARG A 183 9.30 52.61 -0.83
C ARG A 183 9.40 51.29 -1.61
N THR A 184 9.52 50.16 -0.91
CA THR A 184 9.52 48.83 -1.53
C THR A 184 8.49 47.92 -0.88
N TRP A 185 8.25 46.78 -1.53
CA TRP A 185 7.41 45.70 -1.04
C TRP A 185 8.15 44.37 -1.06
N LEU A 186 7.61 43.42 -0.31
CA LEU A 186 8.10 42.06 -0.12
C LEU A 186 6.92 41.10 -0.24
N SER A 187 7.10 40.02 -0.99
CA SER A 187 6.25 38.82 -0.94
C SER A 187 7.10 37.60 -0.56
N PHE A 188 6.68 36.88 0.47
CA PHE A 188 7.26 35.64 0.93
C PHE A 188 6.26 34.51 0.72
N ILE A 189 6.66 33.52 -0.08
CA ILE A 189 5.81 32.39 -0.47
C ILE A 189 6.49 31.10 -0.05
N VAL A 190 5.72 30.21 0.57
CA VAL A 190 6.13 28.86 0.91
C VAL A 190 5.35 27.89 0.04
N THR A 191 6.06 27.06 -0.72
CA THR A 191 5.44 26.11 -1.65
C THR A 191 6.00 24.71 -1.48
N THR A 192 5.21 23.72 -1.89
CA THR A 192 5.69 22.37 -2.16
C THR A 192 4.99 21.84 -3.41
N ARG A 193 5.34 20.65 -3.86
CA ARG A 193 4.54 19.89 -4.80
C ARG A 193 4.02 18.65 -4.11
N ARG A 194 2.77 18.32 -4.39
CA ARG A 194 2.08 17.13 -3.90
C ARG A 194 1.65 16.30 -5.08
N GLY A 195 1.92 15.01 -5.01
CA GLY A 195 1.50 14.04 -6.01
C GLY A 195 0.64 12.96 -5.38
N ASN A 196 -0.43 12.56 -6.08
CA ASN A 196 -1.23 11.38 -5.72
C ASN A 196 -1.09 10.35 -6.82
N LEU A 197 -0.62 9.15 -6.48
CA LEU A 197 -0.48 8.04 -7.40
C LEU A 197 -1.60 7.03 -7.22
N SER A 198 -2.08 6.53 -8.36
CA SER A 198 -2.85 5.29 -8.46
C SER A 198 -2.38 4.57 -9.73
N VAL A 199 -1.46 3.62 -9.58
CA VAL A 199 -0.82 2.95 -10.72
C VAL A 199 -0.76 1.44 -10.52
N PRO A 200 -0.81 0.64 -11.60
CA PRO A 200 -0.54 -0.78 -11.50
C PRO A 200 0.90 -1.03 -11.03
N TYR A 201 1.07 -2.07 -10.22
CA TYR A 201 2.38 -2.64 -9.90
C TYR A 201 2.42 -4.12 -10.26
N GLU A 202 3.63 -4.60 -10.51
CA GLU A 202 3.95 -6.02 -10.65
C GLU A 202 4.96 -6.42 -9.57
N GLY A 203 4.89 -7.64 -9.06
CA GLY A 203 5.84 -8.14 -8.08
C GLY A 203 5.78 -9.64 -7.89
N THR A 204 6.59 -10.15 -6.96
CA THR A 204 6.67 -11.56 -6.61
C THR A 204 6.30 -11.74 -5.16
N MET A 205 5.30 -12.57 -4.86
CA MET A 205 5.05 -13.01 -3.49
C MET A 205 6.00 -14.17 -3.17
N GLU A 206 6.79 -14.01 -2.12
CA GLU A 206 7.62 -15.06 -1.53
C GLU A 206 6.97 -15.55 -0.24
N ILE A 207 6.79 -16.86 -0.13
CA ILE A 207 6.12 -17.49 1.01
C ILE A 207 7.02 -18.55 1.62
N VAL A 208 7.12 -18.51 2.94
CA VAL A 208 7.77 -19.52 3.76
C VAL A 208 6.72 -20.12 4.68
N LEU A 209 6.51 -21.42 4.57
CA LEU A 209 5.61 -22.18 5.45
C LEU A 209 6.29 -22.50 6.79
N SER A 210 5.51 -22.88 7.80
CA SER A 210 6.01 -23.28 9.12
C SER A 210 6.99 -24.47 9.08
N THR A 211 6.95 -25.27 8.02
CA THR A 211 7.91 -26.37 7.76
C THR A 211 9.24 -25.89 7.18
N GLY A 212 9.37 -24.60 6.84
CA GLY A 212 10.51 -24.05 6.10
C GLY A 212 10.40 -24.22 4.58
N THR A 213 9.37 -24.91 4.08
CA THR A 213 9.08 -25.02 2.64
C THR A 213 8.83 -23.64 2.05
N ARG A 214 9.41 -23.37 0.89
CA ARG A 214 9.30 -22.07 0.21
C ARG A 214 8.63 -22.22 -1.15
N PHE A 215 7.83 -21.24 -1.51
CA PHE A 215 7.33 -21.08 -2.88
C PHE A 215 7.13 -19.59 -3.18
N SER A 216 7.05 -19.27 -4.46
CA SER A 216 6.77 -17.92 -4.91
C SER A 216 5.89 -17.92 -6.15
N TYR A 217 5.21 -16.81 -6.37
CA TYR A 217 4.40 -16.59 -7.57
C TYR A 217 4.37 -15.11 -7.91
N ALA A 218 4.25 -14.81 -9.20
CA ALA A 218 4.07 -13.44 -9.69
C ALA A 218 2.64 -12.96 -9.40
N LEU A 219 2.50 -11.69 -9.06
CA LEU A 219 1.20 -11.04 -8.93
C LEU A 219 1.23 -9.61 -9.47
N LYS A 220 0.03 -9.10 -9.72
CA LYS A 220 -0.20 -7.71 -10.08
C LYS A 220 -1.18 -7.11 -9.10
N GLY A 221 -1.05 -5.82 -8.85
CA GLY A 221 -1.98 -5.09 -8.00
C GLY A 221 -2.00 -3.62 -8.37
N GLN A 222 -2.68 -2.84 -7.54
CA GLN A 222 -2.70 -1.40 -7.58
C GLN A 222 -1.85 -0.84 -6.43
N TYR A 223 -1.00 0.11 -6.78
CA TYR A 223 -0.27 0.93 -5.84
C TYR A 223 -0.99 2.27 -5.70
N ALA A 224 -1.23 2.69 -4.46
CA ALA A 224 -1.70 4.02 -4.14
C ALA A 224 -0.70 4.71 -3.22
N GLY A 225 -0.41 5.98 -3.46
CA GLY A 225 0.53 6.70 -2.62
C GLY A 225 0.44 8.21 -2.74
N VAL A 226 0.90 8.89 -1.70
CA VAL A 226 1.03 10.34 -1.66
C VAL A 226 2.49 10.67 -1.38
N ALA A 227 3.08 11.55 -2.18
CA ALA A 227 4.44 12.03 -1.98
C ALA A 227 4.49 13.56 -2.10
N TYR A 228 5.53 14.13 -1.50
CA TYR A 228 5.79 15.57 -1.56
C TYR A 228 7.22 15.84 -2.02
N THR A 229 7.43 16.99 -2.65
CA THR A 229 8.79 17.53 -2.75
C THR A 229 9.21 18.14 -1.42
N ARG A 230 10.46 18.57 -1.35
CA ARG A 230 10.92 19.46 -0.29
C ARG A 230 10.05 20.74 -0.30
N VAL A 231 9.84 21.31 0.89
CA VAL A 231 9.25 22.64 1.03
C VAL A 231 10.28 23.68 0.58
N GLU A 232 9.82 24.56 -0.31
CA GLU A 232 10.59 25.66 -0.88
C GLU A 232 10.07 26.97 -0.30
N THR A 233 10.98 27.91 -0.06
CA THR A 233 10.65 29.27 0.35
C THR A 233 11.20 30.23 -0.68
N ARG A 234 10.38 31.16 -1.14
CA ARG A 234 10.75 32.20 -2.09
C ARG A 234 10.44 33.56 -1.49
N THR A 235 11.34 34.51 -1.72
CA THR A 235 11.14 35.91 -1.39
C THR A 235 11.26 36.70 -2.68
N GLU A 236 10.25 37.49 -2.97
CA GLU A 236 10.22 38.45 -4.07
C GLU A 236 10.19 39.85 -3.46
N GLU A 237 11.04 40.72 -3.96
CA GLU A 237 11.11 42.11 -3.56
C GLU A 237 10.90 42.96 -4.80
N GLY A 238 10.14 44.03 -4.65
CA GLY A 238 9.89 44.95 -5.74
C GLY A 238 9.92 46.38 -5.28
N SER A 239 10.16 47.26 -6.25
CA SER A 239 10.02 48.69 -6.10
C SER A 239 8.90 49.12 -7.02
N GLU A 240 7.89 49.82 -6.49
CA GLU A 240 6.91 50.70 -7.16
C GLU A 240 5.79 50.99 -6.14
N ILE A 241 5.33 52.21 -5.90
CA ILE A 241 5.06 53.37 -6.79
C ILE A 241 5.98 54.57 -6.51
#